data_AF-A0A653NMB4-F1
#
_entry.id   AF-A0A653NMB4-F1
#
_cell.length_a   1.000
_cell.length_b   1.000
_cell.length_c   1.000
_cell.angle_alpha   90.00
_cell.angle_beta   90.00
_cell.angle_gamma   90.00
#
_symmetry.space_group_name_H-M   'P 1'
#
loop_
_entity.id
_entity.type
_entity.pdbx_description
1 polymer ?
#
loop_
_entity_poly.entity_id
_entity_poly.type
_entity_poly.pdbx_seq_one_letter_code
_entity_poly.pdbx_strand_id
1 'polypeptide(L)' 'MSVLIAIGCIIIFGAGLWCYGLAFQVDGDTLRLLVFLAGILLNSLALFIPWQLVGQSRK' A
#
# COMPACT_ATOMS: atom_id res chain seq x y z
N MET A 1 -5.99 4.48 19.46
CA MET A 1 -6.17 3.42 18.43
C MET A 1 -5.84 3.91 17.02
N SER A 2 -6.25 5.14 16.64
CA SER A 2 -6.03 5.68 15.27
C SER A 2 -4.57 5.91 14.89
N VAL A 3 -3.69 6.28 15.83
CA VAL A 3 -2.27 6.55 15.56
C VAL A 3 -1.50 5.28 15.18
N LEU A 4 -1.76 4.15 15.86
CA LEU A 4 -1.14 2.86 15.52
C LEU A 4 -1.54 2.40 14.12
N ILE A 5 -2.80 2.64 13.73
CA ILE A 5 -3.30 2.32 12.39
C ILE A 5 -2.63 3.24 11.34
N ALA A 6 -2.48 4.53 11.64
CA ALA A 6 -1.78 5.47 10.76
C ALA A 6 -0.31 5.07 10.54
N ILE A 7 0.40 4.69 11.61
CA ILE A 7 1.78 4.19 11.52
C ILE A 7 1.83 2.92 10.67
N GLY A 8 0.92 1.98 10.89
CA GLY A 8 0.81 0.77 10.07
C GLY A 8 0.58 1.07 8.59
N CYS A 9 -0.27 2.05 8.27
CA CYS A 9 -0.53 2.46 6.88
C CYS A 9 0.70 3.08 6.22
N ILE A 10 1.50 3.88 6.95
CA ILE A 10 2.75 4.45 6.43
C ILE A 10 3.75 3.34 6.07
N ILE A 11 3.86 2.31 6.91
CA ILE A 11 4.73 1.15 6.65
C ILE A 11 4.26 0.39 5.41
N ILE A 12 2.95 0.12 5.30
CA ILE A 12 2.36 -0.57 4.14
C ILE A 12 2.54 0.24 2.84
N PHE A 13 2.39 1.57 2.91
CA PHE A 13 2.65 2.48 1.80
C PHE A 13 4.12 2.40 1.34
N GLY A 14 5.06 2.43 2.28
CA GLY A 14 6.49 2.24 2.00
C GLY A 14 6.79 0.88 1.36
N ALA A 15 6.18 -0.19 1.85
CA ALA A 15 6.31 -1.53 1.26
C ALA A 15 5.73 -1.61 -0.16
N GLY A 16 4.63 -0.91 -0.44
CA GLY A 16 4.05 -0.79 -1.78
C GLY A 16 4.99 -0.07 -2.75
N LEU A 17 5.64 1.02 -2.32
CA LEU A 17 6.68 1.70 -3.12
C LEU A 17 7.88 0.80 -3.40
N TRP A 18 8.31 0.01 -2.41
CA TRP A 18 9.39 -0.95 -2.58
C TRP A 18 9.04 -2.05 -3.59
N CYS A 19 7.77 -2.52 -3.62
CA CYS A 19 7.30 -3.45 -4.63
C CYS A 19 7.45 -2.89 -6.05
N TYR A 20 7.24 -1.59 -6.28
CA TYR A 20 7.51 -1.02 -7.61
C TYR A 20 8.98 -1.11 -8.00
N GLY A 21 9.89 -0.85 -7.05
CA GLY A 21 11.33 -1.02 -7.28
C GLY A 21 11.74 -2.47 -7.55
N LEU A 22 11.13 -3.42 -6.81
CA LEU A 22 11.33 -4.86 -7.03
C LEU A 22 10.75 -5.32 -8.36
N ALA A 23 9.63 -4.75 -8.81
CA ALA A 23 9.09 -5.06 -10.12
C ALA A 23 10.09 -4.75 -11.24
N PHE A 24 11.00 -3.79 -11.09
CA PHE A 24 12.05 -3.57 -12.11
C PHE A 24 13.21 -4.58 -12.03
N GLN A 25 13.31 -5.35 -10.95
CA GLN A 25 14.41 -6.30 -10.70
C GLN A 25 13.99 -7.76 -10.85
N VAL A 26 12.69 -8.04 -10.99
CA VAL A 26 12.16 -9.39 -11.12
C VAL A 26 12.19 -9.84 -12.58
N ASP A 27 12.83 -10.98 -12.81
CA ASP A 27 12.82 -11.67 -14.10
C ASP A 27 11.49 -12.38 -14.35
N GLY A 28 10.94 -12.19 -15.55
CA GLY A 28 9.68 -12.80 -16.01
C GLY A 28 8.50 -11.81 -16.03
N ASP A 29 7.95 -11.57 -17.21
CA ASP A 29 6.91 -10.56 -17.46
C ASP A 29 5.69 -10.69 -16.54
N THR A 30 5.22 -11.92 -16.31
CA THR A 30 4.05 -12.20 -15.47
C THR A 30 4.31 -11.85 -13.99
N LEU A 31 5.49 -12.20 -13.50
CA LEU A 31 5.89 -11.98 -12.10
C LEU A 31 6.15 -10.49 -11.86
N ARG A 32 6.73 -9.82 -12.87
CA ARG A 32 6.86 -8.36 -12.92
C ARG A 32 5.53 -7.63 -12.76
N LEU A 33 4.55 -8.05 -13.56
CA LEU A 33 3.21 -7.46 -13.58
C LEU A 33 2.48 -7.73 -12.26
N LEU A 34 2.65 -8.93 -11.68
CA LEU A 34 2.09 -9.30 -10.39
C LEU A 34 2.66 -8.46 -9.24
N VAL A 35 3.99 -8.29 -9.17
CA VAL A 35 4.64 -7.48 -8.12
C VAL A 35 4.27 -6.00 -8.26
N PHE A 36 4.15 -5.52 -9.50
CA PHE A 36 3.66 -4.16 -9.77
C PHE A 36 2.21 -3.97 -9.30
N LEU A 37 1.30 -4.90 -9.65
CA LEU A 37 -0.09 -4.88 -9.19
C LEU A 37 -0.21 -5.00 -7.66
N ALA A 38 0.63 -5.82 -7.03
CA ALA A 38 0.69 -5.93 -5.58
C ALA A 38 1.07 -4.59 -4.93
N GLY A 39 2.03 -3.85 -5.51
CA GLY A 39 2.39 -2.49 -5.08
C GLY A 39 1.22 -1.51 -5.20
N ILE A 40 0.43 -1.58 -6.28
CA ILE A 40 -0.77 -0.74 -6.47
C ILE A 40 -1.82 -1.05 -5.41
N LEU A 41 -2.10 -2.34 -5.17
CA LEU A 41 -3.09 -2.78 -4.20
C LEU A 41 -2.69 -2.39 -2.77
N LEU A 42 -1.42 -2.57 -2.40
CA LEU A 42 -0.90 -2.18 -1.08
C LEU A 42 -1.01 -0.67 -0.84
N ASN A 43 -0.64 0.15 -1.83
CA ASN A 43 -0.78 1.60 -1.73
C ASN A 43 -2.25 2.04 -1.65
N SER A 44 -3.13 1.42 -2.45
CA SER A 44 -4.57 1.69 -2.41
C SER A 44 -5.17 1.36 -1.05
N LEU A 45 -4.78 0.22 -0.45
CA LEU A 45 -5.21 -0.18 0.89
C LEU A 45 -4.70 0.80 1.96
N ALA A 46 -3.42 1.20 1.87
CA ALA A 46 -2.80 2.12 2.81
C ALA A 46 -3.46 3.51 2.82
N LEU A 47 -4.02 3.95 1.70
CA LEU A 47 -4.77 5.21 1.60
C LEU A 47 -6.26 5.04 1.97
N PHE A 48 -6.85 3.88 1.69
CA PHE A 48 -8.26 3.62 1.98
C PHE A 48 -8.56 3.51 3.48
N ILE A 49 -7.69 2.86 4.27
CA ILE A 49 -7.87 2.69 5.72
C ILE A 49 -7.98 4.04 6.46
N PRO A 50 -7.04 5.00 6.32
CA PRO A 50 -7.15 6.30 6.97
C PRO A 50 -8.30 7.14 6.42
N TRP A 51 -8.64 7.00 5.13
CA TRP A 51 -9.81 7.68 4.55
C TRP A 51 -11.12 7.25 5.22
N GLN A 52 -11.31 5.95 5.46
CA GLN A 52 -12.48 5.43 6.18
C GLN A 52 -12.52 5.91 7.64
N LEU A 53 -11.37 5.96 8.31
CA LEU A 53 -11.28 6.43 9.71
C LEU A 53 -11.56 7.94 9.84
N VAL A 54 -11.04 8.76 8.94
CA VAL A 54 -11.31 10.22 8.91
C VAL A 54 -12.78 10.49 8.56
N GLY A 55 -13.36 9.73 7.62
CA GLY A 55 -14.77 9.86 7.24
C GLY A 55 -15.76 9.55 8.37
N GLN A 56 -15.39 8.69 9.31
CA GLN A 56 -16.21 8.36 10.49
C GLN A 56 -16.07 9.37 11.64
N SER A 57 -15.02 10.22 11.65
CA SER A 57 -14.76 11.17 12.74
C SER A 57 -15.70 12.38 12.76
N ARG A 58 -16.59 12.54 11.76
CA ARG A 58 -17.58 13.64 11.67
C ARG A 58 -18.99 13.24 12.13
N LYS A 59 -19.13 12.25 13.01
CA LYS A 59 -20.41 11.90 13.63
C LYS A 59 -20.33 12.07 15.14
#